data_AF-A0A6G1GZF0-F1
#
_entry.id   AF-A0A6G1GZF0-F1
#
_cell.length_a   1.000
_cell.length_b   1.000
_cell.length_c   1.000
_cell.angle_alpha   90.00
_cell.angle_beta   90.00
_cell.angle_gamma   90.00
#
_symmetry.space_group_name_H-M   'P 1'
#
loop_
_entity.id
_entity.type
_entity.pdbx_description
1 polymer ?
#
loop_
_entity_poly.entity_id
_entity_poly.type
_entity_poly.pdbx_seq_one_letter_code
_entity_poly.pdbx_strand_id
1 'polypeptide(L)'
;MLGDRNILYSAVGKRLADLVANAEGKMTCDMSKAKLPAAPIVLPAPDAGLSLYHIAMGRGTQNYTCDLSNSTAVPFQTGAEARLFNVTCLSSTYPDLVQMMPSISLRFPVPLADTNDKLAPANLYLSGHHYFPDVTTPFFNLTTAEANYGMGGFKKDNATPAPNPAKDVPWLKLSAKDPESCNFFQVYRVNTAGGVAPKTCQGQQAAFNVEYAAEYWIYK
;
A
#
# COMPACT_ATOMS: atom_id res chain seq x y z
N MET A 1 9.78 -23.00 15.69
CA MET A 1 10.18 -21.66 15.19
C MET A 1 9.22 -20.98 14.20
N LEU A 2 8.34 -21.69 13.48
CA LEU A 2 7.23 -21.07 12.73
C LEU A 2 6.00 -20.79 13.62
N GLY A 3 5.74 -21.65 14.61
CA GLY A 3 4.66 -21.50 15.59
C GLY A 3 4.74 -20.23 16.43
N ASP A 4 5.89 -19.93 17.04
CA ASP A 4 6.04 -18.76 17.92
C ASP A 4 5.89 -17.43 17.18
N ARG A 5 6.32 -17.35 15.92
CA ARG A 5 6.14 -16.15 15.10
C ARG A 5 4.67 -15.91 14.77
N ASN A 6 3.93 -16.96 14.40
CA ASN A 6 2.50 -16.83 14.15
C ASN A 6 1.72 -16.44 15.43
N ILE A 7 2.13 -16.95 16.60
CA ILE A 7 1.57 -16.54 17.89
C ILE A 7 1.86 -15.06 18.19
N LEU A 8 3.11 -14.62 17.98
CA LEU A 8 3.50 -13.21 18.18
C LEU A 8 2.72 -12.28 17.24
N TYR A 9 2.62 -12.60 15.94
CA TYR A 9 1.89 -11.78 14.99
C TYR A 9 0.38 -11.79 15.23
N SER A 10 -0.18 -12.91 15.70
CA SER A 10 -1.58 -12.98 16.15
C SER A 10 -1.82 -12.10 17.39
N ALA A 11 -0.90 -12.12 18.36
CA ALA A 11 -0.97 -11.27 19.53
C ALA A 11 -0.82 -9.77 19.19
N VAL A 12 0.12 -9.42 18.29
CA VAL A 12 0.29 -8.06 17.77
C VAL A 12 -0.96 -7.63 16.98
N GLY A 13 -1.50 -8.51 16.16
CA GLY A 13 -2.74 -8.27 15.42
C GLY A 13 -3.94 -8.01 16.32
N LYS A 14 -4.09 -8.78 17.40
CA LYS A 14 -5.13 -8.57 18.42
C LYS A 14 -4.92 -7.24 19.15
N ARG A 15 -3.68 -6.95 19.57
CA ARG A 15 -3.32 -5.68 20.23
C ARG A 15 -3.62 -4.48 19.31
N LEU A 16 -3.32 -4.61 18.02
CA LEU A 16 -3.63 -3.60 17.01
C LEU A 16 -5.15 -3.40 16.89
N ALA A 17 -5.94 -4.48 16.82
CA ALA A 17 -7.39 -4.39 16.81
C ALA A 17 -7.94 -3.67 18.06
N ASP A 18 -7.43 -4.02 19.24
CA ASP A 18 -7.82 -3.38 20.51
C ASP A 18 -7.44 -1.89 20.52
N LEU A 19 -6.25 -1.53 20.01
CA LEU A 19 -5.81 -0.13 19.92
C LEU A 19 -6.69 0.67 18.97
N VAL A 20 -6.99 0.13 17.78
CA VAL A 20 -7.87 0.80 16.81
C VAL A 20 -9.26 0.99 17.41
N ALA A 21 -9.86 -0.05 17.99
CA ALA A 21 -11.17 0.02 18.61
C ALA A 21 -11.24 1.01 19.80
N ASN A 22 -10.18 1.12 20.59
CA ASN A 22 -10.12 2.08 21.70
C ASN A 22 -9.81 3.52 21.25
N ALA A 23 -9.20 3.68 20.07
CA ALA A 23 -8.88 4.97 19.48
C ALA A 23 -10.06 5.59 18.71
N GLU A 24 -11.00 4.78 18.22
CA GLU A 24 -12.23 5.25 17.57
C GLU A 24 -12.97 6.26 18.46
N GLY A 25 -13.11 7.50 17.98
CA GLY A 25 -13.78 8.60 18.67
C GLY A 25 -12.99 9.30 19.79
N LYS A 26 -11.78 8.83 20.13
CA LYS A 26 -10.94 9.42 21.20
C LYS A 26 -9.60 9.98 20.72
N MET A 27 -9.20 9.66 19.49
CA MET A 27 -7.90 10.04 18.96
C MET A 27 -7.92 11.45 18.36
N THR A 28 -7.01 12.32 18.81
CA THR A 28 -6.78 13.62 18.16
C THR A 28 -6.09 13.38 16.81
N CYS A 29 -6.84 13.57 15.73
CA CYS A 29 -6.33 13.41 14.37
C CYS A 29 -5.55 14.66 13.91
N ASP A 30 -4.35 14.85 14.48
CA ASP A 30 -3.46 15.95 14.10
C ASP A 30 -2.51 15.52 12.99
N MET A 31 -2.93 15.66 11.74
CA MET A 31 -2.16 15.25 10.56
C MET A 31 -0.83 15.99 10.41
N SER A 32 -0.63 17.14 11.08
CA SER A 32 0.66 17.84 11.07
C SER A 32 1.78 17.04 11.75
N LYS A 33 1.42 16.06 12.60
CA LYS A 33 2.36 15.16 13.27
C LYS A 33 2.74 13.95 12.43
N ALA A 34 1.95 13.62 11.40
CA ALA A 34 2.26 12.51 10.50
C ALA A 34 3.46 12.89 9.63
N LYS A 35 4.49 12.04 9.62
CA LYS A 35 5.71 12.23 8.83
C LYS A 35 5.84 11.12 7.80
N LEU A 36 6.00 11.50 6.53
CA LEU A 36 6.28 10.56 5.45
C LEU A 36 7.54 9.72 5.82
N PRO A 37 7.44 8.39 5.84
CA PRO A 37 8.56 7.50 6.07
C PRO A 37 9.71 7.74 5.10
N ALA A 38 10.93 7.60 5.59
CA ALA A 38 12.15 7.77 4.81
C ALA A 38 12.91 6.44 4.68
N ALA A 39 13.25 6.06 3.44
CA ALA A 39 14.16 4.97 3.14
C ALA A 39 15.63 5.49 3.20
N PRO A 40 16.64 4.60 3.22
CA PRO A 40 18.04 5.02 3.20
C PRO A 40 18.38 5.97 2.05
N ILE A 41 17.78 5.74 0.87
CA ILE A 41 17.74 6.71 -0.22
C ILE A 41 16.33 7.32 -0.21
N VAL A 42 16.25 8.59 0.16
CA VAL A 42 14.97 9.28 0.34
C VAL A 42 14.30 9.57 -1.00
N LEU A 43 12.96 9.46 -1.03
CA LEU A 43 12.18 10.00 -2.13
C LEU A 43 12.21 11.54 -2.09
N PRO A 44 12.06 12.22 -3.23
CA PRO A 44 11.85 13.67 -3.25
C PRO A 44 10.66 14.06 -2.36
N ALA A 45 10.74 15.22 -1.73
CA ALA A 45 9.64 15.75 -0.93
C ALA A 45 8.37 15.99 -1.78
N PRO A 46 7.19 16.06 -1.13
CA PRO A 46 5.98 16.56 -1.76
C PRO A 46 6.21 17.93 -2.40
N ASP A 47 5.55 18.18 -3.53
CA ASP A 47 5.71 19.43 -4.25
C ASP A 47 5.18 20.61 -3.43
N ALA A 48 5.78 21.78 -3.61
CA ALA A 48 5.40 22.97 -2.86
C ALA A 48 3.92 23.31 -3.08
N GLY A 49 3.24 23.65 -1.98
CA GLY A 49 1.81 23.98 -1.99
C GLY A 49 0.88 22.79 -1.74
N LEU A 50 1.38 21.55 -1.82
CA LEU A 50 0.60 20.37 -1.48
C LEU A 50 0.57 20.10 0.02
N SER A 51 -0.55 19.60 0.51
CA SER A 51 -0.76 19.20 1.90
C SER A 51 -1.14 17.73 2.00
N LEU A 52 -0.71 17.08 3.09
CA LEU A 52 -1.13 15.70 3.37
C LEU A 52 -2.66 15.64 3.48
N TYR A 53 -3.28 14.76 2.71
CA TYR A 53 -4.73 14.67 2.58
C TYR A 53 -5.30 13.37 3.14
N HIS A 54 -4.66 12.24 2.84
CA HIS A 54 -5.11 10.91 3.29
C HIS A 54 -3.93 9.95 3.38
N ILE A 55 -3.98 9.01 4.31
CA ILE A 55 -3.04 7.89 4.38
C ILE A 55 -3.84 6.59 4.42
N ALA A 56 -3.53 5.69 3.51
CA ALA A 56 -4.14 4.38 3.44
C ALA A 56 -3.13 3.26 3.60
N MET A 57 -3.52 2.20 4.30
CA MET A 57 -2.85 0.92 4.30
C MET A 57 -3.40 0.10 3.13
N GLY A 58 -2.55 -0.26 2.18
CA GLY A 58 -2.89 -1.12 1.06
C GLY A 58 -2.55 -2.57 1.30
N ARG A 59 -3.48 -3.47 0.98
CA ARG A 59 -3.25 -4.92 0.95
C ARG A 59 -3.75 -5.50 -0.37
N GLY A 60 -2.89 -6.22 -1.07
CA GLY A 60 -3.20 -6.68 -2.43
C GLY A 60 -2.12 -7.53 -3.07
N THR A 61 -2.03 -7.44 -4.39
CA THR A 61 -1.03 -8.14 -5.21
C THR A 61 -0.35 -7.21 -6.22
N GLN A 62 0.89 -7.57 -6.57
CA GLN A 62 1.59 -7.09 -7.76
C GLN A 62 1.39 -8.11 -8.86
N ASN A 63 1.13 -7.64 -10.08
CA ASN A 63 0.73 -8.48 -11.21
C ASN A 63 1.88 -8.52 -12.20
N TYR A 64 2.25 -9.73 -12.61
CA TYR A 64 3.37 -9.98 -13.51
C TYR A 64 2.97 -10.89 -14.65
N THR A 65 3.65 -10.72 -15.78
CA THR A 65 3.63 -11.67 -16.91
C THR A 65 5.02 -12.21 -17.19
N CYS A 66 5.04 -13.36 -17.84
CA CYS A 66 6.25 -14.08 -18.17
C CYS A 66 6.24 -14.57 -19.62
N ASP A 67 7.37 -14.41 -20.28
CA ASP A 67 7.65 -15.10 -21.55
C ASP A 67 8.02 -16.55 -21.26
N LEU A 68 7.06 -17.46 -21.45
CA LEU A 68 7.26 -18.89 -21.20
C LEU A 68 8.19 -19.57 -22.22
N SER A 69 8.52 -18.90 -23.32
CA SER A 69 9.49 -19.41 -24.30
C SER A 69 10.94 -19.19 -23.85
N ASN A 70 11.17 -18.34 -22.84
CA ASN A 70 12.49 -18.02 -22.30
C ASN A 70 12.50 -18.14 -20.78
N SER A 71 12.99 -19.27 -20.26
CA SER A 71 13.08 -19.53 -18.82
C SER A 71 13.98 -18.55 -18.04
N THR A 72 14.86 -17.82 -18.74
CA THR A 72 15.73 -16.79 -18.16
C THR A 72 15.15 -15.38 -18.25
N ALA A 73 14.00 -15.21 -18.93
CA ALA A 73 13.32 -13.92 -19.00
C ALA A 73 12.98 -13.41 -17.60
N VAL A 74 13.12 -12.10 -17.40
CA VAL A 74 12.71 -11.43 -16.16
C VAL A 74 11.21 -11.17 -16.23
N PRO A 75 10.42 -11.50 -15.18
CA PRO A 75 9.00 -11.19 -15.16
C PRO A 75 8.71 -9.70 -15.38
N PHE A 76 7.75 -9.40 -16.24
CA PHE A 76 7.34 -8.03 -16.55
C PHE A 76 6.16 -7.62 -15.66
N GLN A 77 6.28 -6.51 -14.94
CA GLN A 77 5.21 -6.01 -14.09
C GLN A 77 4.13 -5.34 -14.94
N THR A 78 2.90 -5.85 -14.88
CA THR A 78 1.76 -5.36 -15.67
C THR A 78 0.78 -4.52 -14.85
N GLY A 79 0.93 -4.49 -13.53
CA GLY A 79 0.12 -3.64 -12.66
C GLY A 79 0.13 -4.11 -11.21
N ALA A 80 -0.88 -3.66 -10.47
CA ALA A 80 -1.16 -4.07 -9.11
C ALA A 80 -2.66 -3.94 -8.85
N GLU A 81 -3.15 -4.66 -7.86
CA GLU A 81 -4.50 -4.51 -7.34
C GLU A 81 -4.44 -4.55 -5.81
N ALA A 82 -5.06 -3.58 -5.14
CA ALA A 82 -5.13 -3.55 -3.68
C ALA A 82 -6.37 -2.83 -3.16
N ARG A 83 -6.86 -3.27 -2.01
CA ARG A 83 -7.80 -2.51 -1.20
C ARG A 83 -7.04 -1.58 -0.27
N LEU A 84 -7.58 -0.39 -0.06
CA LEU A 84 -6.96 0.70 0.69
C LEU A 84 -7.79 1.03 1.92
N PHE A 85 -7.20 0.88 3.10
CA PHE A 85 -7.88 1.06 4.38
C PHE A 85 -7.38 2.31 5.09
N ASN A 86 -8.28 3.11 5.65
CA ASN A 86 -7.92 4.39 6.25
C ASN A 86 -7.03 4.21 7.48
N VAL A 87 -5.85 4.82 7.47
CA VAL A 87 -4.93 4.88 8.61
C VAL A 87 -4.47 6.32 8.89
N THR A 88 -5.14 7.33 8.35
CA THR A 88 -4.73 8.74 8.43
C THR A 88 -4.46 9.17 9.87
N CYS A 89 -5.43 8.99 10.76
CA CYS A 89 -5.29 9.43 12.14
C CYS A 89 -4.37 8.49 12.96
N LEU A 90 -4.30 7.20 12.59
CA LEU A 90 -3.36 6.27 13.22
C LEU A 90 -1.92 6.64 12.90
N SER A 91 -1.66 7.16 11.70
CA SER A 91 -0.33 7.54 11.25
C SER A 91 0.21 8.77 11.98
N SER A 92 -0.66 9.67 12.45
CA SER A 92 -0.24 10.80 13.27
C SER A 92 -0.04 10.45 14.75
N THR A 93 -0.78 9.46 15.26
CA THR A 93 -0.77 9.12 16.70
C THR A 93 0.17 7.96 17.02
N TYR A 94 0.24 6.97 16.15
CA TYR A 94 1.00 5.73 16.30
C TYR A 94 1.82 5.43 15.03
N PRO A 95 2.74 6.32 14.61
CA PRO A 95 3.48 6.15 13.36
C PRO A 95 4.21 4.81 13.31
N ASP A 96 4.94 4.42 14.36
CA ASP A 96 5.69 3.16 14.40
C ASP A 96 4.80 1.92 14.20
N LEU A 97 3.57 1.99 14.71
CA LEU A 97 2.59 0.93 14.54
C LEU A 97 2.19 0.80 13.07
N VAL A 98 1.86 1.92 12.43
CA VAL A 98 1.47 1.97 11.01
C VAL A 98 2.61 1.44 10.12
N GLN A 99 3.86 1.81 10.41
CA GLN A 99 5.03 1.32 9.68
C GLN A 99 5.19 -0.22 9.73
N MET A 100 4.73 -0.87 10.79
CA MET A 100 4.75 -2.33 10.91
C MET A 100 3.55 -3.00 10.21
N MET A 101 2.47 -2.29 9.94
CA MET A 101 1.22 -2.87 9.43
C MET A 101 1.40 -3.62 8.11
N PRO A 102 2.13 -3.13 7.09
CA PRO A 102 2.32 -3.87 5.84
C PRO A 102 2.90 -5.28 6.05
N SER A 103 3.93 -5.41 6.90
CA SER A 103 4.54 -6.71 7.22
C SER A 103 3.59 -7.65 7.97
N ILE A 104 2.75 -7.10 8.84
CA ILE A 104 1.75 -7.87 9.59
C ILE A 104 0.63 -8.33 8.65
N SER A 105 0.12 -7.45 7.80
CA SER A 105 -1.01 -7.72 6.88
C SER A 105 -0.69 -8.76 5.81
N LEU A 106 0.58 -8.95 5.43
CA LEU A 106 1.00 -10.06 4.57
C LEU A 106 0.76 -11.45 5.17
N ARG A 107 0.55 -11.55 6.49
CA ARG A 107 0.24 -12.82 7.16
C ARG A 107 -1.23 -13.19 7.09
N PHE A 108 -2.06 -12.29 6.58
CA PHE A 108 -3.48 -12.46 6.46
C PHE A 108 -3.87 -12.56 4.97
N PRO A 109 -4.97 -13.27 4.65
CA PRO A 109 -5.44 -13.37 3.27
C PRO A 109 -5.62 -12.00 2.63
N VAL A 110 -5.35 -11.93 1.32
CA VAL A 110 -5.72 -10.75 0.52
C VAL A 110 -7.24 -10.54 0.64
N PRO A 111 -7.72 -9.32 0.91
CA PRO A 111 -9.14 -9.05 0.95
C PRO A 111 -9.68 -8.99 -0.49
N LEU A 112 -10.14 -10.14 -0.99
CA LEU A 112 -10.52 -10.34 -2.40
C LEU A 112 -12.03 -10.14 -2.69
N ALA A 113 -12.86 -9.78 -1.70
CA ALA A 113 -14.31 -9.70 -1.86
C ALA A 113 -14.89 -8.35 -1.43
N ASP A 114 -15.88 -7.85 -2.18
CA ASP A 114 -16.64 -6.60 -1.94
C ASP A 114 -17.39 -6.55 -0.59
N THR A 115 -17.37 -7.65 0.16
CA THR A 115 -17.98 -7.76 1.48
C THR A 115 -17.01 -7.51 2.63
N ASN A 116 -15.71 -7.38 2.36
CA ASN A 116 -14.71 -7.09 3.38
C ASN A 116 -14.43 -5.59 3.44
N ASP A 117 -15.31 -4.87 4.12
CA ASP A 117 -15.16 -3.44 4.41
C ASP A 117 -14.08 -3.17 5.47
N LYS A 118 -13.50 -4.25 6.04
CA LYS A 118 -12.60 -4.20 7.17
C LYS A 118 -11.34 -5.02 6.94
N LEU A 119 -10.17 -4.41 7.18
CA LEU A 119 -8.90 -5.12 7.17
C LEU A 119 -8.69 -5.89 8.47
N ALA A 120 -8.80 -7.22 8.40
CA ALA A 120 -8.41 -8.06 9.53
C ALA A 120 -6.89 -7.98 9.79
N PRO A 121 -6.44 -8.00 11.06
CA PRO A 121 -7.24 -8.04 12.29
C PRO A 121 -7.66 -6.65 12.82
N ALA A 122 -7.09 -5.58 12.25
CA ALA A 122 -7.22 -4.21 12.77
C ALA A 122 -8.62 -3.60 12.60
N ASN A 123 -9.50 -4.23 11.83
CA ASN A 123 -10.85 -3.76 11.52
C ASN A 123 -10.91 -2.36 10.87
N LEU A 124 -9.84 -1.96 10.18
CA LEU A 124 -9.74 -0.65 9.52
C LEU A 124 -10.78 -0.52 8.40
N TYR A 125 -11.42 0.63 8.32
CA TYR A 125 -12.42 0.92 7.29
C TYR A 125 -11.81 1.02 5.90
N LEU A 126 -12.47 0.38 4.94
CA LEU A 126 -12.19 0.55 3.52
C LEU A 126 -12.36 2.04 3.15
N SER A 127 -11.38 2.56 2.43
CA SER A 127 -11.33 3.95 1.96
C SER A 127 -11.06 4.05 0.47
N GLY A 128 -10.87 2.92 -0.21
CA GLY A 128 -10.68 2.91 -1.66
C GLY A 128 -10.05 1.65 -2.21
N HIS A 129 -9.77 1.73 -3.50
CA HIS A 129 -9.17 0.70 -4.33
C HIS A 129 -8.01 1.30 -5.13
N HIS A 130 -6.95 0.52 -5.25
CA HIS A 130 -5.83 0.80 -6.14
C HIS A 130 -5.78 -0.28 -7.23
N TYR A 131 -5.74 0.12 -8.49
CA TYR A 131 -5.66 -0.79 -9.63
C TYR A 131 -4.97 -0.12 -10.82
N PHE A 132 -4.75 -0.88 -11.89
CA PHE A 132 -4.15 -0.39 -13.13
C PHE A 132 -5.14 -0.60 -14.29
N PRO A 133 -5.82 0.44 -14.79
CA PRO A 133 -6.66 0.34 -15.99
C PRO A 133 -5.85 0.04 -17.26
N ASP A 134 -4.56 0.35 -17.25
CA ASP A 134 -3.58 0.00 -18.27
C ASP A 134 -2.22 -0.26 -17.59
N VAL A 135 -1.26 -0.84 -18.30
CA VAL A 135 0.05 -1.25 -17.73
C VAL A 135 0.92 -0.10 -17.22
N THR A 136 0.54 1.16 -17.47
CA THR A 136 1.34 2.35 -17.13
C THR A 136 0.68 3.27 -16.11
N THR A 137 -0.62 3.13 -15.86
CA THR A 137 -1.40 4.07 -15.05
C THR A 137 -1.78 3.45 -13.71
N PRO A 138 -1.04 3.67 -12.62
CA PRO A 138 -1.57 3.45 -11.28
C PRO A 138 -2.79 4.35 -11.06
N PHE A 139 -3.93 3.76 -10.76
CA PHE A 139 -5.17 4.45 -10.49
C PHE A 139 -5.58 4.26 -9.03
N PHE A 140 -6.10 5.32 -8.42
CA PHE A 140 -6.59 5.32 -7.06
C PHE A 140 -8.04 5.80 -7.08
N ASN A 141 -8.97 4.91 -6.75
CA ASN A 141 -10.37 5.23 -6.55
C ASN A 141 -10.65 5.21 -5.04
N LEU A 142 -10.69 6.38 -4.40
CA LEU A 142 -10.92 6.52 -2.97
C LEU A 142 -12.38 6.83 -2.62
N THR A 143 -13.28 6.33 -3.45
CA THR A 143 -14.72 6.39 -3.25
C THR A 143 -15.25 5.00 -2.91
N THR A 144 -15.93 4.90 -1.76
CA THR A 144 -16.64 3.72 -1.26
C THR A 144 -18.07 4.11 -0.88
N ALA A 145 -18.85 3.18 -0.32
CA ALA A 145 -20.18 3.52 0.21
C ALA A 145 -20.10 4.41 1.47
N GLU A 146 -18.99 4.31 2.21
CA GLU A 146 -18.77 4.96 3.51
C GLU A 146 -17.88 6.21 3.42
N ALA A 147 -17.11 6.37 2.35
CA ALA A 147 -16.14 7.45 2.21
C ALA A 147 -15.99 7.95 0.78
N ASN A 148 -15.66 9.23 0.61
CA ASN A 148 -15.33 9.82 -0.68
C ASN A 148 -14.14 10.78 -0.53
N TYR A 149 -12.95 10.28 -0.87
CA TYR A 149 -11.71 11.07 -0.97
C TYR A 149 -11.32 11.35 -2.43
N GLY A 150 -12.22 11.09 -3.37
CA GLY A 150 -12.01 11.31 -4.80
C GLY A 150 -11.16 10.24 -5.49
N MET A 151 -10.70 10.53 -6.70
CA MET A 151 -9.93 9.60 -7.51
C MET A 151 -8.88 10.29 -8.38
N GLY A 152 -7.97 9.49 -8.94
CA GLY A 152 -7.00 9.99 -9.91
C GLY A 152 -6.18 8.88 -10.57
N GLY A 153 -5.70 9.18 -11.78
CA GLY A 153 -4.72 8.39 -12.51
C GLY A 153 -3.34 9.02 -12.42
N PHE A 154 -2.33 8.21 -12.14
CA PHE A 154 -0.98 8.68 -11.82
C PHE A 154 0.06 8.11 -12.79
N LYS A 155 1.26 8.67 -12.72
CA LYS A 155 2.47 8.15 -13.35
C LYS A 155 3.60 8.10 -12.33
N LYS A 156 4.54 7.18 -12.53
CA LYS A 156 5.75 7.10 -11.72
C LYS A 156 6.62 8.34 -11.97
N ASP A 157 6.90 9.10 -10.92
CA ASP A 157 7.78 10.26 -10.94
C ASP A 157 9.17 9.89 -10.40
N ASN A 158 9.21 9.16 -9.28
CA ASN A 158 10.47 8.69 -8.70
C ASN A 158 10.31 7.29 -8.07
N ALA A 159 11.43 6.60 -7.89
CA ALA A 159 11.49 5.33 -7.19
C ALA A 159 12.80 5.21 -6.40
N THR A 160 12.73 4.56 -5.24
CA THR A 160 13.88 4.21 -4.42
C THR A 160 13.76 2.77 -3.92
N PRO A 161 14.87 2.02 -3.74
CA PRO A 161 14.81 0.71 -3.11
C PRO A 161 14.14 0.77 -1.73
N ALA A 162 13.27 -0.20 -1.44
CA ALA A 162 12.79 -0.41 -0.08
C ALA A 162 13.97 -0.81 0.85
N PRO A 163 13.85 -0.66 2.18
CA PRO A 163 14.90 -1.08 3.12
C PRO A 163 15.33 -2.56 2.99
N ASN A 164 14.43 -3.43 2.53
CA ASN A 164 14.71 -4.83 2.23
C ASN A 164 14.34 -5.15 0.76
N PRO A 165 15.17 -4.69 -0.20
CA PRO A 165 14.83 -4.70 -1.62
C PRO A 165 14.81 -6.09 -2.24
N ALA A 166 15.30 -7.11 -1.52
CA ALA A 166 15.24 -8.50 -1.96
C ALA A 166 13.83 -9.11 -1.81
N LYS A 167 12.95 -8.51 -1.01
CA LYS A 167 11.59 -9.02 -0.75
C LYS A 167 10.51 -7.99 -1.02
N ASP A 168 10.85 -6.71 -0.89
CA ASP A 168 9.89 -5.63 -0.86
C ASP A 168 10.03 -4.74 -2.09
N VAL A 169 8.92 -4.53 -2.81
CA VAL A 169 8.93 -3.69 -4.03
C VAL A 169 9.40 -2.27 -3.74
N PRO A 170 9.99 -1.56 -4.73
CA PRO A 170 10.48 -0.20 -4.52
C PRO A 170 9.42 0.74 -3.96
N TRP A 171 9.86 1.70 -3.15
CA TRP A 171 9.02 2.84 -2.77
C TRP A 171 8.91 3.79 -3.96
N LEU A 172 7.76 4.42 -4.12
CA LEU A 172 7.44 5.24 -5.29
C LEU A 172 6.95 6.62 -4.87
N LYS A 173 7.37 7.64 -5.62
CA LYS A 173 6.64 8.91 -5.74
C LYS A 173 5.86 8.87 -7.05
N LEU A 174 4.57 9.11 -6.97
CA LEU A 174 3.65 9.17 -8.09
C LEU A 174 3.08 10.58 -8.19
N SER A 175 2.98 11.10 -9.41
CA SER A 175 2.35 12.40 -9.70
C SER A 175 1.16 12.19 -10.62
N ALA A 176 0.14 13.05 -10.50
CA ALA A 176 -1.03 13.02 -11.37
C ALA A 176 -0.61 12.97 -12.84
N LYS A 177 -1.18 12.03 -13.59
CA LYS A 177 -0.91 11.88 -15.03
C LYS A 177 -1.58 13.00 -15.81
N ASP A 178 -2.80 13.35 -15.40
CA ASP A 178 -3.59 14.48 -15.85
C ASP A 178 -4.20 15.19 -14.61
N PRO A 179 -3.63 16.32 -14.16
CA PRO A 179 -4.09 17.02 -12.97
C PRO A 179 -5.55 17.49 -13.03
N GLU A 180 -6.08 17.81 -14.21
CA GLU A 180 -7.46 18.29 -14.37
C GLU A 180 -8.49 17.18 -14.11
N SER A 181 -8.08 15.93 -14.32
CA SER A 181 -8.89 14.73 -14.10
C SER A 181 -8.68 14.09 -12.71
N CYS A 182 -7.95 14.72 -11.79
CA CYS A 182 -7.60 14.16 -10.48
C CYS A 182 -8.09 15.02 -9.30
N ASN A 183 -8.51 14.36 -8.21
CA ASN A 183 -8.88 15.04 -6.95
C ASN A 183 -7.69 15.28 -6.00
N PHE A 184 -6.55 14.64 -6.28
CA PHE A 184 -5.30 14.75 -5.53
C PHE A 184 -4.13 14.56 -6.49
N PHE A 185 -2.96 15.10 -6.14
CA PHE A 185 -1.90 15.36 -7.12
C PHE A 185 -0.65 14.50 -6.94
N GLN A 186 -0.39 14.00 -5.72
CA GLN A 186 0.72 13.09 -5.47
C GLN A 186 0.34 11.93 -4.57
N VAL A 187 0.93 10.77 -4.84
CA VAL A 187 0.83 9.57 -4.01
C VAL A 187 2.20 8.99 -3.78
N TYR A 188 2.53 8.70 -2.53
CA TYR A 188 3.74 8.00 -2.15
C TYR A 188 3.40 6.58 -1.71
N ARG A 189 4.02 5.59 -2.34
CA ARG A 189 4.00 4.19 -1.89
C ARG A 189 5.24 3.95 -1.05
N VAL A 190 5.07 3.74 0.25
CA VAL A 190 6.17 3.58 1.23
C VAL A 190 5.89 2.40 2.17
N ASN A 191 6.87 2.01 2.97
CA ASN A 191 6.81 0.86 3.87
C ASN A 191 6.26 -0.40 3.20
N THR A 192 6.65 -0.62 1.95
CA THR A 192 6.26 -1.80 1.18
C THR A 192 6.73 -3.08 1.86
N ALA A 193 5.89 -4.10 1.84
CA ALA A 193 6.24 -5.45 2.21
C ALA A 193 5.80 -6.40 1.08
N GLY A 194 6.69 -7.28 0.62
CA GLY A 194 6.39 -8.25 -0.42
C GLY A 194 6.32 -7.65 -1.84
N GLY A 195 5.70 -8.41 -2.74
CA GLY A 195 5.44 -8.01 -4.12
C GLY A 195 6.59 -8.21 -5.11
N VAL A 196 7.81 -8.56 -4.66
CA VAL A 196 8.97 -8.77 -5.56
C VAL A 196 8.79 -10.11 -6.31
N ALA A 197 8.84 -10.04 -7.64
CA ALA A 197 8.82 -11.24 -8.48
C ALA A 197 10.12 -12.06 -8.38
N PRO A 198 10.07 -13.36 -8.72
CA PRO A 198 11.28 -14.16 -8.94
C PRO A 198 12.22 -13.51 -9.96
N LYS A 199 13.50 -13.84 -9.89
CA LYS A 199 14.51 -13.30 -10.83
C LYS A 199 14.28 -13.72 -12.28
N THR A 200 13.61 -14.85 -12.49
CA THR A 200 13.35 -15.41 -13.82
C THR A 200 11.95 -16.00 -13.92
N CYS A 201 11.47 -16.19 -15.15
CA CYS A 201 10.22 -16.85 -15.48
C CYS A 201 10.25 -18.38 -15.33
N GLN A 202 11.36 -18.94 -14.88
CA GLN A 202 11.47 -20.37 -14.64
C GLN A 202 10.44 -20.84 -13.61
N GLY A 203 9.60 -21.79 -14.02
CA GLY A 203 8.54 -22.36 -13.19
C GLY A 203 7.38 -21.42 -12.90
N GLN A 204 7.30 -20.26 -13.56
CA GLN A 204 6.18 -19.33 -13.44
C GLN A 204 5.09 -19.60 -14.49
N GLN A 205 3.88 -19.15 -14.20
CA GLN A 205 2.78 -19.11 -15.16
C GLN A 205 2.95 -17.88 -16.08
N ALA A 206 2.25 -17.89 -17.23
CA ALA A 206 2.30 -16.77 -18.18
C ALA A 206 1.85 -15.44 -17.56
N ALA A 207 0.94 -15.51 -16.59
CA ALA A 207 0.58 -14.42 -15.70
C ALA A 207 0.49 -14.96 -14.27
N PHE A 208 0.96 -14.18 -13.31
CA PHE A 208 0.92 -14.56 -11.90
C PHE A 208 0.91 -13.31 -11.00
N ASN A 209 0.50 -13.52 -9.74
CA ASN A 209 0.40 -12.47 -8.75
C ASN A 209 1.38 -12.73 -7.60
N VAL A 210 1.99 -11.67 -7.08
CA VAL A 210 2.79 -11.71 -5.85
C VAL A 210 2.15 -10.82 -4.82
N GLU A 211 1.79 -11.40 -3.68
CA GLU A 211 1.16 -10.66 -2.59
C GLU A 211 2.07 -9.53 -2.07
N TYR A 212 1.46 -8.37 -1.83
CA TYR A 212 2.15 -7.22 -1.24
C TYR A 212 1.23 -6.46 -0.29
N ALA A 213 1.86 -5.61 0.50
CA ALA A 213 1.21 -4.57 1.28
C ALA A 213 2.07 -3.30 1.26
N ALA A 214 1.47 -2.13 1.46
CA ALA A 214 2.19 -0.86 1.51
C ALA A 214 1.38 0.21 2.25
N GLU A 215 2.02 1.31 2.59
CA GLU A 215 1.34 2.57 2.90
C GLU A 215 1.25 3.44 1.64
N TYR A 216 0.15 4.16 1.54
CA TYR A 216 -0.14 5.13 0.50
C TYR A 216 -0.41 6.49 1.12
N TRP A 217 0.52 7.41 0.97
CA TRP A 217 0.42 8.79 1.47
C TRP A 217 0.00 9.71 0.33
N ILE A 218 -1.15 10.34 0.47
CA ILE A 218 -1.84 11.07 -0.60
C ILE A 218 -1.83 12.56 -0.28
N TYR A 219 -1.45 13.38 -1.27
CA TYR A 219 -1.32 14.83 -1.14
C TYR A 219 -2.16 15.54 -2.20
N LYS A 220 -2.79 16.66 -1.80
CA LYS A 220 -3.59 17.53 -2.66
C LYS A 220 -3.23 19.00 -2.46
#